data_AF-A0A2H0DFD4-F1
#
_entry.id   AF-A0A2H0DFD4-F1
#
_cell.length_a   1.000
_cell.length_b   1.000
_cell.length_c   1.000
_cell.angle_alpha   90.00
_cell.angle_beta   90.00
_cell.angle_gamma   90.00
#
_symmetry.space_group_name_H-M   'P 1'
#
loop_
_entity.id
_entity.type
_entity.pdbx_description
1 polymer ?
#
loop_
_entity_poly.entity_id
_entity_poly.type
_entity_poly.pdbx_seq_one_letter_code
_entity_poly.pdbx_strand_id
1 'polypeptide(L)'
;MVSHPAEYFWSSYNINALAVISKLCTPHLSYIALGKNEKERANAYRGLFDEILEQGTIDDIRAATRRGLVGGSEKFKNEIEANLNYSVRPNPVGRPKKCG
;
A
#
# COMPACT_ATOMS: atom_id res chain seq x y z
N MET A 1 6.34 13.22 -2.26
CA MET A 1 6.64 12.07 -1.38
C MET A 1 8.07 12.23 -0.94
N VAL A 2 8.44 11.86 0.29
CA VAL A 2 9.83 11.95 0.77
C VAL A 2 10.71 10.89 0.11
N SER A 3 12.03 11.11 0.09
CA SER A 3 13.01 10.16 -0.48
C SER A 3 13.21 8.94 0.40
N HIS A 4 13.33 9.13 1.71
CA HIS A 4 13.54 8.04 2.66
C HIS A 4 12.41 7.98 3.71
N PRO A 5 11.92 6.80 4.11
CA PRO A 5 10.82 6.69 5.08
C PRO A 5 11.10 7.34 6.44
N ALA A 6 12.38 7.45 6.84
CA ALA A 6 12.78 8.13 8.08
C ALA A 6 12.52 9.65 8.04
N GLU A 7 12.51 10.27 6.86
CA GLU A 7 12.25 11.71 6.68
C GLU A 7 10.78 12.07 6.88
N TYR A 8 9.88 11.09 6.82
CA TYR A 8 8.47 11.31 7.11
C TYR A 8 8.21 11.18 8.62
N PHE A 9 7.92 12.30 9.27
CA PHE A 9 7.76 12.39 10.72
C PHE A 9 6.76 11.37 11.30
N TRP A 10 5.65 11.10 10.59
CA TRP A 10 4.61 10.17 11.03
C TRP A 10 4.83 8.72 10.58
N SER A 11 5.98 8.42 9.98
CA SER A 11 6.35 7.06 9.62
C SER A 11 6.70 6.26 10.88
N SER A 12 6.18 5.04 10.96
CA SER A 12 6.64 4.07 11.97
C SER A 12 8.09 3.66 11.79
N TYR A 13 8.75 4.03 10.69
CA TYR A 13 10.13 3.67 10.38
C TYR A 13 11.12 4.11 11.47
N ASN A 14 10.96 5.30 12.04
CA ASN A 14 11.84 5.74 13.14
C ASN A 14 11.80 4.77 14.34
N ILE A 15 10.62 4.22 14.64
CA ILE A 15 10.42 3.31 15.77
C ILE A 15 10.84 1.88 15.38
N ASN A 16 10.34 1.39 14.24
CA ASN A 16 10.48 -0.01 13.82
C ASN A 16 11.83 -0.33 13.18
N ALA A 17 12.49 0.64 12.55
CA ALA A 17 13.76 0.43 11.84
C ALA A 17 14.96 0.99 12.62
N LEU A 18 14.78 2.15 13.28
CA LEU A 18 15.86 2.91 13.92
C LEU A 18 15.81 2.84 15.46
N ALA A 19 14.88 2.06 16.03
CA ALA A 19 14.71 1.88 17.47
C ALA A 19 14.50 3.19 18.26
N VAL A 20 13.90 4.21 17.62
CA VAL A 20 13.53 5.45 18.31
C VAL A 20 12.42 5.16 19.32
N ILE A 21 12.67 5.50 20.59
CA ILE A 21 11.70 5.31 21.66
C ILE A 21 10.55 6.32 21.49
N SER A 22 9.33 5.81 21.40
CA SER A 22 8.12 6.62 21.33
C SER A 22 6.97 5.93 22.03
N LYS A 23 6.15 6.71 22.73
CA LYS A 23 4.91 6.23 23.37
C LYS A 23 3.72 6.19 22.40
N LEU A 24 3.90 6.65 21.16
CA LEU A 24 2.83 6.79 20.17
C LEU A 24 2.54 5.49 19.40
N CYS A 25 3.47 4.53 19.40
CA CYS A 25 3.34 3.31 18.63
C CYS A 25 3.46 2.08 19.53
N THR A 26 2.50 1.16 19.40
CA THR A 26 2.58 -0.18 19.99
C THR A 26 2.88 -1.16 18.85
N PRO A 27 3.91 -2.02 18.97
CA PRO A 27 4.24 -3.02 17.95
C PRO A 27 3.04 -3.91 17.59
N HIS A 28 2.64 -3.90 16.31
CA HIS A 28 1.62 -4.81 15.79
C HIS A 28 2.18 -6.23 15.61
N LEU A 29 1.31 -7.25 15.65
CA LEU A 29 1.70 -8.65 15.47
C LEU A 29 2.45 -8.89 14.16
N SER A 30 2.06 -8.22 13.07
CA SER A 30 2.77 -8.31 11.78
C SER A 30 4.22 -7.85 11.86
N TYR A 31 4.53 -6.83 12.67
CA TYR A 31 5.91 -6.38 12.89
C TYR A 31 6.64 -7.34 13.84
N ILE A 32 5.98 -7.81 14.90
CA ILE A 32 6.54 -8.80 15.83
C ILE A 32 6.94 -10.09 15.09
N ALA A 33 6.13 -10.52 14.12
CA ALA A 33 6.38 -11.71 13.32
C ALA A 33 7.62 -11.61 12.41
N LEU A 34 8.20 -10.42 12.19
CA LEU A 34 9.39 -10.23 11.35
C LEU A 34 10.68 -10.79 11.98
N GLY A 35 10.70 -11.09 13.28
CA GLY A 35 11.91 -11.55 13.95
C GLY A 35 11.73 -11.83 15.44
N LYS A 36 12.59 -12.69 15.99
CA LYS A 36 12.47 -13.18 17.38
C LYS A 36 12.89 -12.11 18.38
N ASN A 37 13.85 -11.29 18.02
CA ASN A 37 14.35 -10.17 18.82
C ASN A 37 14.23 -8.85 18.05
N GLU A 38 14.45 -7.74 18.76
CA GLU A 38 14.31 -6.39 18.20
C GLU A 38 15.26 -6.13 17.03
N LYS A 39 16.51 -6.62 17.12
CA LYS A 39 17.50 -6.47 16.06
C LYS A 39 17.08 -7.19 14.77
N GLU A 40 16.60 -8.43 14.88
CA GLU A 40 16.08 -9.18 13.74
C GLU A 40 14.88 -8.48 13.11
N ARG A 41 13.93 -8.01 13.92
CA ARG A 41 12.75 -7.28 13.42
C ARG A 41 13.13 -6.00 12.69
N ALA A 42 14.02 -5.19 13.27
CA ALA A 42 14.47 -3.95 12.66
C ALA A 42 15.21 -4.21 11.33
N ASN A 43 16.04 -5.26 11.27
CA ASN A 43 16.72 -5.64 10.03
C ASN A 43 15.74 -6.07 8.95
N ALA A 44 14.80 -6.97 9.28
CA ALA A 44 13.78 -7.42 8.34
C ALA A 44 12.88 -6.27 7.88
N TYR A 45 12.50 -5.38 8.80
CA TYR A 45 11.68 -4.21 8.49
C TYR A 45 12.39 -3.25 7.55
N ARG A 46 13.70 -3.01 7.73
CA ARG A 46 14.51 -2.22 6.77
C ARG A 46 14.52 -2.85 5.38
N GLY A 47 14.67 -4.17 5.31
CA GLY A 47 14.65 -4.92 4.05
C GLY A 47 13.38 -4.74 3.22
N LEU A 48 12.23 -4.45 3.85
CA LEU A 48 10.98 -4.18 3.13
C LEU A 48 11.04 -2.92 2.24
N PHE A 49 12.02 -2.04 2.46
CA PHE A 49 12.19 -0.79 1.73
C PHE A 49 13.41 -0.81 0.78
N ASP A 50 14.17 -1.89 0.76
CA ASP A 50 15.31 -2.05 -0.18
C ASP A 50 14.80 -2.29 -1.60
N GLU A 51 13.59 -2.85 -1.76
CA GLU A 51 12.96 -3.06 -3.05
C GLU A 51 12.18 -1.81 -3.50
N ILE A 52 12.64 -1.20 -4.59
CA ILE A 52 11.93 -0.09 -5.23
C ILE A 52 10.80 -0.69 -6.08
N LEU A 53 9.56 -0.30 -5.76
CA LEU A 53 8.42 -0.63 -6.61
C LEU A 53 8.59 -0.01 -8.00
N GLU A 54 8.29 -0.80 -9.04
CA GLU A 54 8.27 -0.29 -10.40
C GLU A 54 7.32 0.89 -10.54
N GLN A 55 7.72 1.91 -11.31
CA GLN A 55 6.95 3.14 -11.48
C GLN A 55 5.52 2.84 -11.99
N GLY A 56 5.36 1.85 -12.88
CA GLY A 56 4.06 1.40 -13.38
C GLY A 56 3.12 0.90 -12.26
N THR A 57 3.65 0.13 -11.30
CA THR A 57 2.89 -0.35 -10.14
C THR A 57 2.45 0.81 -9.24
N ILE A 58 3.34 1.78 -9.01
CA ILE A 58 3.00 2.99 -8.24
C ILE A 58 1.89 3.78 -8.93
N ASP A 59 1.94 3.91 -10.26
CA ASP A 59 0.95 4.66 -11.01
C ASP A 59 -0.41 3.95 -11.07
N ASP A 60 -0.45 2.62 -11.14
CA ASP A 60 -1.68 1.83 -11.00
C ASP A 60 -2.33 2.03 -9.62
N ILE A 61 -1.55 1.93 -8.54
CA ILE A 61 -2.03 2.18 -7.16
C ILE A 61 -2.61 3.60 -7.06
N ARG A 62 -1.91 4.60 -7.60
CA ARG A 62 -2.38 6.00 -7.59
C ARG A 62 -3.68 6.17 -8.38
N ALA A 63 -3.77 5.58 -9.56
CA ALA A 63 -4.95 5.68 -10.41
C ALA A 63 -6.17 5.02 -9.76
N ALA A 64 -5.99 3.83 -9.20
CA ALA A 64 -7.02 3.09 -8.46
C ALA A 64 -7.49 3.88 -7.23
N THR A 65 -6.56 4.32 -6.38
CA THR A 65 -6.86 5.05 -5.14
C THR A 65 -7.61 6.35 -5.40
N ARG A 66 -7.17 7.16 -6.38
CA ARG A 66 -7.82 8.44 -6.71
C ARG A 66 -9.27 8.30 -7.18
N ARG A 67 -9.63 7.14 -7.73
CA ARG A 67 -10.97 6.87 -8.25
C ARG A 67 -11.81 5.99 -7.32
N GLY A 68 -11.25 5.54 -6.20
CA GLY A 68 -11.89 4.56 -5.31
C GLY A 68 -12.10 3.20 -5.98
N LEU A 69 -11.21 2.81 -6.89
CA LEU A 69 -11.29 1.57 -7.68
C LEU A 69 -10.27 0.54 -7.21
N VAL A 70 -10.41 -0.69 -7.71
CA VAL A 70 -9.51 -1.80 -7.39
C VAL A 70 -8.27 -1.76 -8.30
N GLY A 71 -7.08 -1.70 -7.69
CA GLY A 71 -5.80 -1.83 -8.39
C GLY A 71 -5.38 -3.29 -8.57
N GLY A 72 -4.31 -3.52 -9.32
CA GLY A 72 -3.73 -4.85 -9.53
C GLY A 72 -4.19 -5.55 -10.80
N SER A 73 -3.95 -6.86 -10.86
CA SER A 73 -4.14 -7.67 -12.07
C SER A 73 -5.61 -7.77 -12.51
N GLU A 74 -5.84 -7.99 -13.80
CA GLU A 74 -7.20 -8.21 -14.33
C GLU A 74 -7.87 -9.45 -13.75
N LYS A 75 -7.09 -10.51 -13.45
CA LYS A 75 -7.59 -11.68 -12.74
C LYS A 75 -8.17 -11.29 -11.38
N PHE A 76 -7.43 -10.49 -10.60
CA PHE A 76 -7.87 -10.02 -9.29
C PHE A 76 -9.12 -9.12 -9.39
N LYS A 77 -9.16 -8.21 -10.36
CA LYS A 77 -10.35 -7.36 -10.60
C LYS A 77 -11.58 -8.19 -10.97
N ASN A 78 -11.42 -9.22 -11.79
CA ASN A 78 -12.51 -10.16 -12.12
C ASN A 78 -13.01 -10.91 -10.88
N GLU A 79 -12.10 -11.40 -10.03
CA GLU A 79 -12.47 -12.07 -8.78
C GLU A 79 -13.24 -11.13 -7.85
N ILE A 80 -12.81 -9.87 -7.73
CA ILE A 80 -13.50 -8.89 -6.89
C ILE A 80 -14.87 -8.54 -7.46
N GLU A 81 -15.04 -8.32 -8.76
CA GLU A 81 -16.37 -8.09 -9.37
C GLU A 81 -17.28 -9.32 -9.34
N ALA A 82 -16.73 -10.54 -9.34
CA ALA A 82 -17.54 -11.73 -9.15
C ALA A 82 -18.08 -11.80 -7.71
N ASN A 83 -17.32 -11.32 -6.73
CA ASN A 83 -17.71 -11.28 -5.32
C ASN A 83 -18.57 -10.06 -4.98
N LEU A 84 -18.41 -8.97 -5.71
CA LEU A 84 -19.09 -7.71 -5.50
C LEU A 84 -19.98 -7.45 -6.71
N ASN A 85 -21.31 -7.42 -6.52
CA ASN A 85 -22.27 -7.15 -7.59
C ASN A 85 -22.22 -5.69 -8.14
N TYR A 86 -21.05 -5.05 -8.18
CA TYR A 86 -20.79 -3.73 -8.73
C TYR A 86 -19.46 -3.69 -9.49
N SER A 87 -19.36 -2.82 -10.51
CA SER A 87 -18.14 -2.63 -11.31
C SER A 87 -17.03 -1.99 -10.48
N VAL A 88 -15.85 -2.60 -10.48
CA VAL A 88 -14.64 -2.04 -9.82
C VAL A 88 -13.70 -1.38 -10.81
N ARG A 89 -14.17 -1.21 -12.05
CA ARG A 89 -13.46 -0.61 -13.17
C ARG A 89 -14.03 0.78 -13.50
N PRO A 90 -13.23 1.65 -14.12
CA PRO A 90 -13.70 2.96 -14.51
C PRO A 90 -14.78 2.83 -15.59
N ASN A 91 -15.96 3.39 -15.31
CA ASN A 91 -16.98 3.57 -16.32
C ASN A 91 -16.55 4.65 -17.34
N PRO A 92 -17.05 4.60 -18.59
CA PRO A 92 -16.83 5.66 -19.55
C PRO A 92 -17.20 7.02 -18.96
N VAL A 93 -16.28 7.98 -19.06
CA VAL A 93 -16.50 9.34 -18.57
C VAL A 93 -17.42 10.07 -19.54
N GLY A 94 -18.53 10.60 -19.05
CA GLY A 94 -19.45 11.43 -19.83
C GLY A 94 -20.90 10.93 -19.80
N ARG A 95 -21.80 11.74 -20.40
CA ARG A 95 -23.22 11.40 -20.49
C ARG A 95 -23.41 10.18 -21.41
N PRO A 96 -24.27 9.20 -21.05
CA PRO A 96 -24.67 8.13 -21.96
C PRO A 96 -25.14 8.72 -23.30
N LYS A 97 -24.67 8.17 -24.41
CA LYS A 97 -25.16 8.56 -25.74
C LYS A 97 -26.67 8.28 -25.78
N LYS A 98 -27.49 9.23 -26.24
CA LYS A 98 -28.90 8.95 -26.51
C LYS A 98 -28.94 7.83 -27.55
N CYS A 99 -29.60 6.71 -27.21
CA CYS A 99 -30.04 5.76 -28.23
C CYS A 99 -30.96 6.53 -29.19
N GLY A 100 -30.62 6.50 -30.48
CA GLY A 100 -31.50 6.97 -31.55
C GLY A 100 -32.57 5.94 -31.85
#